data_AF-A0A923VG67-F1
#
_entry.id   AF-A0A923VG67-F1
#
_cell.length_a   1.000
_cell.length_b   1.000
_cell.length_c   1.000
_cell.angle_alpha   90.00
_cell.angle_beta   90.00
_cell.angle_gamma   90.00
#
_symmetry.space_group_name_H-M   'P 1'
#
loop_
_entity.id
_entity.type
_entity.pdbx_description
1 polymer ?
#
loop_
_entity_poly.entity_id
_entity_poly.type
_entity_poly.pdbx_seq_one_letter_code
_entity_poly.pdbx_strand_id
1 'polypeptide(L)'
;VIGKLVCSCGNIGEGNIIKKINEGCLQLKALCEASGAGMGCGSCRPEVQALLDKAKEPVTTQSIHSTAISIAQFVGYKGNHN
;
A
#
# COMPACT_ATOMS: atom_id res chain seq x y z
N VAL A 1 -16.93 2.30 6.28
CA VAL A 1 -15.57 1.81 5.94
C VAL A 1 -15.65 1.16 4.56
N ILE A 2 -14.81 1.55 3.59
CA ILE A 2 -14.77 0.93 2.25
C ILE A 2 -13.63 -0.08 2.21
N GLY A 3 -13.93 -1.34 1.90
CA GLY A 3 -12.95 -2.43 1.87
C GLY A 3 -12.52 -2.92 3.26
N LYS A 4 -11.35 -3.58 3.33
CA LYS A 4 -10.77 -4.11 4.57
C LYS A 4 -10.51 -2.98 5.57
N LEU A 5 -10.89 -3.14 6.84
CA LEU A 5 -10.56 -2.18 7.89
C LEU A 5 -9.05 -2.19 8.16
N VAL A 6 -8.42 -1.02 8.03
CA VAL A 6 -6.97 -0.83 8.25
C VAL A 6 -6.72 -0.04 9.53
N CYS A 7 -7.53 1.01 9.79
CA CYS A 7 -7.44 1.79 11.02
C CYS A 7 -8.76 1.71 11.79
N SER A 8 -8.73 1.04 12.95
CA SER A 8 -9.90 0.96 13.85
C SER A 8 -10.20 2.29 14.54
N CYS A 9 -9.18 3.11 14.86
CA CYS A 9 -9.38 4.40 15.54
C CYS A 9 -10.11 5.42 14.67
N GLY A 10 -9.77 5.46 13.38
CA GLY A 10 -10.36 6.40 12.42
C GLY A 10 -11.42 5.78 11.52
N ASN A 11 -11.80 4.52 11.74
CA ASN A 11 -12.67 3.74 10.84
C ASN A 11 -12.24 3.87 9.36
N ILE A 12 -10.93 3.80 9.10
CA ILE A 12 -10.36 3.92 7.75
C ILE A 12 -10.18 2.53 7.15
N GLY A 13 -10.76 2.35 5.97
CA GLY A 13 -10.59 1.11 5.20
C GLY A 13 -9.53 1.26 4.11
N GLU A 14 -9.04 0.13 3.63
CA GLU A 14 -8.13 0.01 2.50
C GLU A 14 -8.64 0.80 1.29
N GLY A 15 -9.94 0.73 0.98
CA GLY A 15 -10.53 1.47 -0.14
C GLY A 15 -10.46 2.99 0.03
N ASN A 16 -10.49 3.49 1.27
CA ASN A 16 -10.28 4.92 1.53
C ASN A 16 -8.83 5.32 1.25
N ILE A 17 -7.87 4.47 1.64
CA ILE A 17 -6.45 4.71 1.44
C ILE A 17 -6.13 4.68 -0.06
N ILE A 18 -6.59 3.67 -0.78
CA ILE A 18 -6.39 3.53 -2.23
C ILE A 18 -7.02 4.71 -2.97
N LYS A 19 -8.22 5.17 -2.59
CA LYS A 19 -8.82 6.37 -3.18
C LYS A 19 -7.91 7.59 -3.07
N LYS A 20 -7.35 7.83 -1.88
CA LYS A 20 -6.44 8.95 -1.61
C LYS A 20 -5.15 8.82 -2.43
N ILE A 21 -4.63 7.61 -2.57
CA ILE A 21 -3.46 7.34 -3.43
C ILE A 21 -3.78 7.71 -4.88
N ASN A 22 -4.96 7.32 -5.38
CA ASN A 22 -5.43 7.68 -6.73
C ASN A 22 -5.70 9.19 -6.91
N GLU A 23 -6.09 9.89 -5.84
CA GLU A 23 -6.19 11.36 -5.82
C GLU A 23 -4.82 12.06 -5.92
N GLY A 24 -3.72 11.30 -5.86
CA GLY A 24 -2.34 11.81 -5.97
C GLY A 24 -1.58 11.82 -4.65
N CYS A 25 -2.14 11.29 -3.56
CA CYS A 25 -1.43 11.16 -2.29
C CYS A 25 -0.44 9.98 -2.33
N LEU A 26 0.74 10.23 -2.88
CA LEU A 26 1.82 9.24 -3.02
C LEU A 26 2.80 9.20 -1.83
N GLN A 27 2.53 9.96 -0.77
CA GLN A 27 3.39 10.07 0.41
C GLN A 27 2.65 9.63 1.67
N LEU A 28 3.28 8.77 2.48
CA LEU A 28 2.67 8.23 3.71
C LEU A 28 2.18 9.34 4.65
N LYS A 29 2.95 10.42 4.81
CA LYS A 29 2.55 11.55 5.65
C LYS A 29 1.29 12.25 5.12
N ALA A 30 1.31 12.65 3.85
CA ALA A 30 0.17 13.30 3.19
C ALA A 30 -1.06 12.37 3.17
N LEU A 31 -0.86 11.07 2.98
CA LEU A 31 -1.90 10.06 2.99
C LEU A 31 -2.51 9.89 4.39
N CYS A 32 -1.70 9.84 5.45
CA CYS A 32 -2.19 9.83 6.83
C CYS A 32 -2.91 11.13 7.19
N GLU A 33 -2.43 12.29 6.73
CA GLU A 33 -3.10 13.59 6.94
C GLU A 33 -4.43 13.66 6.18
N ALA A 34 -4.48 13.18 4.94
CA ALA A 34 -5.67 13.23 4.10
C ALA A 34 -6.71 12.12 4.39
N SER A 35 -6.25 10.94 4.86
CA SER A 35 -7.12 9.82 5.22
C SER A 35 -7.43 9.78 6.72
N GLY A 36 -6.64 10.41 7.57
CA GLY A 36 -6.73 10.31 9.03
C GLY A 36 -6.21 8.97 9.61
N ALA A 37 -5.76 8.03 8.77
CA ALA A 37 -5.16 6.79 9.25
C ALA A 37 -3.84 7.06 9.98
N GLY A 38 -3.57 6.37 11.08
CA GLY A 38 -2.28 6.44 11.77
C GLY A 38 -1.99 7.73 12.54
N MET A 39 -2.96 8.65 12.65
CA MET A 39 -2.87 9.88 13.47
C MET A 39 -3.23 9.66 14.94
N GLY A 40 -3.91 8.55 15.27
CA GLY A 40 -4.27 8.17 16.63
C GLY A 40 -3.20 7.29 17.30
N CYS A 41 -3.50 6.01 17.48
CA CYS A 41 -2.59 5.04 18.10
C CYS A 41 -1.35 4.68 17.24
N GLY A 42 -1.37 5.01 15.94
CA GLY A 42 -0.27 4.72 15.02
C GLY A 42 -0.11 3.26 14.60
N SER A 43 -0.88 2.31 15.16
CA SER A 43 -0.70 0.86 14.91
C SER A 43 -0.90 0.44 13.46
N CYS A 44 -1.69 1.21 12.70
CA CYS A 44 -1.98 0.95 11.28
C CYS A 44 -0.96 1.55 10.31
N ARG A 45 0.03 2.32 10.78
CA ARG A 45 1.09 2.92 9.94
C ARG A 45 1.82 1.92 9.03
N PRO A 46 2.31 0.77 9.53
CA PRO A 46 2.97 -0.22 8.67
C PRO A 46 2.02 -0.78 7.60
N GLU A 47 0.74 -0.95 7.93
CA GLU A 47 -0.27 -1.46 6.99
C GLU A 47 -0.62 -0.43 5.91
N VAL A 48 -0.76 0.85 6.28
CA VAL A 48 -0.94 1.96 5.33
C VAL A 48 0.28 2.08 4.41
N GLN A 49 1.50 1.93 4.94
CA GLN A 49 2.72 1.96 4.14
C GLN A 49 2.77 0.79 3.15
N ALA A 50 2.45 -0.44 3.60
CA ALA A 50 2.38 -1.60 2.72
C ALA A 50 1.36 -1.42 1.58
N LEU A 51 0.22 -0.78 1.85
CA LEU A 51 -0.77 -0.44 0.82
C LEU A 51 -0.25 0.62 -0.16
N LEU A 52 0.50 1.60 0.32
CA LEU A 52 1.14 2.60 -0.53
C LEU A 52 2.23 1.98 -1.41
N ASP A 53 3.08 1.13 -0.87
CA ASP A 53 4.08 0.38 -1.63
C ASP A 53 3.43 -0.54 -2.66
N LYS A 54 2.38 -1.28 -2.28
CA LYS A 54 1.57 -2.09 -3.21
C LYS A 54 0.88 -1.29 -4.31
N ALA A 55 0.55 -0.03 -4.07
CA ALA A 55 -0.04 0.83 -5.09
C ALA A 55 1.04 1.43 -6.02
N LYS A 56 2.29 1.57 -5.53
CA LYS A 56 3.44 2.04 -6.31
C LYS A 56 4.07 0.93 -7.13
N GLU A 57 4.12 -0.28 -6.61
CA GLU A 57 4.50 -1.46 -7.36
C GLU A 57 3.23 -2.00 -8.01
N PRO A 58 3.01 -1.80 -9.33
CA PRO A 58 1.94 -2.52 -10.00
C PRO A 58 2.24 -3.99 -9.74
N VAL A 59 1.38 -4.64 -8.95
CA VAL A 59 1.50 -6.06 -8.63
C VAL A 59 1.54 -6.76 -9.98
N THR A 60 2.76 -7.08 -10.41
CA THR A 60 2.98 -7.87 -11.59
C THR A 60 2.58 -9.23 -11.06
N THR A 61 1.32 -9.59 -11.29
CA THR A 61 0.80 -10.91 -11.03
C THR A 61 1.71 -11.90 -11.73
N GLN A 62 2.76 -12.32 -11.04
CA GLN A 62 3.55 -13.50 -11.36
C GLN A 62 2.70 -14.69 -10.94
N SER A 63 1.63 -14.90 -11.71
CA SER A 63 0.90 -16.15 -11.78
C SER A 63 0.17 -16.26 -13.12
N ILE A 64 0.83 -15.86 -14.21
CA ILE A 64 0.72 -16.64 -15.45
C ILE A 64 1.87 -17.64 -15.44
N HIS A 65 1.66 -18.74 -14.72
CA HIS A 65 2.47 -19.93 -14.92
C HIS A 65 2.29 -20.39 -16.37
N SER A 66 3.39 -20.77 -17.03
CA SER A 66 3.46 -21.44 -18.34
C SER A 66 3.34 -20.59 -19.59
N THR A 67 4.37 -19.84 -19.96
CA THR A 67 5.23 -20.17 -21.12
C THR A 67 6.32 -19.12 -21.28
N ALA A 68 7.53 -19.60 -21.54
CA ALA A 68 8.78 -18.87 -21.63
C ALA A 68 8.68 -17.54 -22.40
N ILE A 69 9.47 -16.54 -21.98
CA ILE A 69 10.68 -16.11 -22.70
C ILE A 69 11.37 -14.98 -21.92
N SER A 70 12.67 -15.18 -21.74
CA SER A 70 13.71 -14.33 -21.16
C SER A 70 13.56 -12.83 -21.42
N ILE A 71 13.60 -12.01 -20.37
CA ILE A 71 14.55 -10.90 -20.19
C ILE A 71 14.38 -10.27 -18.79
N ALA A 72 15.50 -10.10 -18.09
CA ALA A 72 15.68 -9.24 -16.91
C ALA A 72 15.04 -9.67 -15.57
N GLN A 73 15.75 -10.52 -14.83
CA GLN A 73 15.91 -10.30 -13.38
C GLN A 73 16.61 -8.95 -13.15
N PHE A 74 16.49 -8.38 -11.93
CA PHE A 74 17.46 -7.42 -11.32
C PHE A 74 17.04 -5.96 -11.01
N VAL A 75 15.86 -5.68 -10.46
CA VAL A 75 15.71 -4.48 -9.61
C VAL A 75 14.82 -4.78 -8.39
N GLY A 76 15.44 -4.90 -7.21
CA GLY A 76 14.92 -4.13 -6.08
C GLY A 76 14.14 -4.81 -4.95
N TYR A 77 14.29 -6.09 -4.64
CA TYR A 77 13.89 -6.57 -3.30
C TYR A 77 14.87 -6.01 -2.24
N LYS A 78 14.58 -4.84 -1.66
CA LYS A 78 15.14 -4.46 -0.36
C LYS A 78 14.10 -4.73 0.72
N GLY A 79 14.29 -5.87 1.39
CA GLY A 79 13.68 -6.11 2.68
C GLY A 79 14.11 -5.04 3.69
N ASN A 80 13.18 -4.69 4.58
CA ASN A 80 13.53 -4.14 5.88
C ASN A 80 12.44 -4.54 6.88
N HIS A 81 12.69 -5.66 7.58
CA HIS A 81 12.10 -5.95 8.87
C HIS A 81 13.08 -5.41 9.91
N ASN A 82 12.64 -4.48 10.76
CA ASN A 82 13.28 -4.15 12.02
C ASN A 82 12.24 -4.36 13.12
#